data_AF-A0A2S7JXY6-F1
#
_entry.id   AF-A0A2S7JXY6-F1
#
_cell.length_a   1.000
_cell.length_b   1.000
_cell.length_c   1.000
_cell.angle_alpha   90.00
_cell.angle_beta   90.00
_cell.angle_gamma   90.00
#
_symmetry.space_group_name_H-M   'P 1'
#
loop_
_entity.id
_entity.type
_entity.pdbx_description
1 polymer ?
#
loop_
_entity_poly.entity_id
_entity_poly.type
_entity_poly.pdbx_seq_one_letter_code
_entity_poly.pdbx_strand_id
1 'polypeptide(L)'
;MTRLNSTRFALSVLLAGSAIAAIVPAHAQPMMGEMGVHHDEGRMHERMTKHWDKRQTELKAKLHLAPSQEPAWNTFVQGMKVPAKPLAQSVDRDALAKLNTPERMEKMNAAHEANLAAMQAHIKQRTETTRTFYNQLSVEQQKVFDAETLPEHSRWKGKRD
;
A
#
# COMPACT_ATOMS: atom_id res chain seq x y z
N MET A 1 37.86 -58.80 -7.63
CA MET A 1 39.08 -59.43 -7.08
C MET A 1 40.01 -58.32 -6.62
N THR A 2 40.28 -58.31 -5.31
CA THR A 2 41.36 -57.69 -4.50
C THR A 2 42.36 -56.73 -5.19
N ARG A 3 42.78 -55.60 -4.57
CA ARG A 3 43.46 -55.50 -3.26
C ARG A 3 43.34 -54.10 -2.62
N LEU A 4 43.22 -54.09 -1.29
CA LEU A 4 43.45 -52.96 -0.39
C LEU A 4 44.92 -52.51 -0.43
N ASN A 5 45.19 -51.25 -0.05
CA ASN A 5 46.34 -50.89 0.79
C ASN A 5 46.06 -49.60 1.57
N SER A 6 46.04 -49.71 2.90
CA SER A 6 45.97 -48.60 3.88
C SER A 6 47.37 -48.20 4.32
N THR A 7 47.63 -46.91 4.53
CA THR A 7 48.77 -46.42 5.32
C THR A 7 48.35 -45.29 6.27
N ARG A 8 48.11 -45.71 7.52
CA ARG A 8 48.51 -45.12 8.82
C ARG A 8 48.66 -43.59 8.97
N PHE A 9 47.75 -43.05 9.79
CA PHE A 9 47.93 -42.13 10.92
C PHE A 9 49.25 -41.33 11.06
N ALA A 10 49.10 -40.01 11.18
CA ALA A 10 49.91 -39.18 12.06
C ALA A 10 48.99 -38.23 12.84
N LEU A 11 48.90 -38.47 14.16
CA LEU A 11 48.42 -37.51 15.15
C LEU A 11 49.47 -36.41 15.31
N SER A 12 49.04 -35.15 15.41
CA SER A 12 49.81 -34.10 16.08
C SER A 12 48.84 -33.20 16.84
N VAL A 13 49.12 -33.08 18.14
CA VAL A 13 48.36 -32.40 19.18
C VAL A 13 49.12 -31.12 19.59
N LEU A 14 48.38 -30.18 20.19
CA LEU A 14 48.79 -28.91 20.85
C LEU A 14 48.95 -27.71 19.90
N LEU A 15 48.49 -26.50 20.23
CA LEU A 15 48.41 -25.84 21.53
C LEU A 15 47.22 -24.85 21.61
N ALA A 16 46.64 -24.74 22.81
CA ALA A 16 45.70 -23.70 23.21
C ALA A 16 46.35 -22.31 23.29
N GLY A 17 45.62 -21.26 22.94
CA GLY A 17 46.06 -19.86 23.02
C GLY A 17 44.89 -18.88 23.16
N SER A 18 44.47 -18.70 24.41
CA SER A 18 43.98 -17.49 25.10
C SER A 18 43.15 -16.39 24.40
N ALA A 19 41.96 -16.20 24.98
CA ALA A 19 41.35 -14.93 25.40
C ALA A 19 41.06 -13.84 24.35
N ILE A 20 39.82 -13.82 23.84
CA ILE A 20 39.21 -12.60 23.30
C ILE A 20 38.75 -11.74 24.48
N ALA A 21 39.32 -10.54 24.54
CA ALA A 21 39.08 -9.52 25.54
C ALA A 21 37.61 -9.04 25.58
N ALA A 22 37.21 -8.64 26.78
CA ALA A 22 35.97 -8.02 27.21
C ALA A 22 35.19 -7.23 26.14
N ILE A 23 33.94 -7.64 25.91
CA ILE A 23 32.91 -6.79 25.29
C ILE A 23 32.35 -5.90 26.40
N VAL A 24 32.75 -4.63 26.39
CA VAL A 24 32.10 -3.56 27.15
C VAL A 24 30.69 -3.37 26.57
N PRO A 25 29.60 -3.37 27.36
CA PRO A 25 28.33 -2.92 26.84
C PRO A 25 28.43 -1.40 26.64
N ALA A 26 28.61 -0.99 25.39
CA ALA A 26 28.34 0.36 24.96
C ALA A 26 26.92 0.70 25.41
N HIS A 27 26.81 1.71 26.26
CA HIS A 27 25.53 2.23 26.72
C HIS A 27 24.73 2.64 25.50
N ALA A 28 23.70 1.86 25.16
CA ALA A 28 22.72 2.24 24.18
C ALA A 28 21.99 3.47 24.73
N GLN A 29 22.47 4.66 24.38
CA GLN A 29 21.69 5.88 24.51
C GLN A 29 20.50 5.74 23.56
N PRO A 30 19.24 5.84 24.03
CA PRO A 30 18.11 5.90 23.13
C PRO A 30 18.12 7.29 22.46
N MET A 31 18.91 7.41 21.39
CA MET A 31 18.76 8.49 20.41
C MET A 31 17.62 8.10 19.45
N MET A 32 16.42 7.90 19.99
CA MET A 32 15.20 8.03 19.21
C MET A 32 14.58 9.36 19.61
N GLY A 33 15.16 10.42 19.07
CA GLY A 33 14.49 11.70 18.99
C GLY A 33 13.14 11.45 18.33
N GLU A 34 12.11 11.88 19.03
CA GLU A 34 10.72 11.89 18.63
C GLU A 34 10.58 12.67 17.31
N MET A 35 10.87 12.03 16.18
CA MET A 35 10.30 12.42 14.89
C MET A 35 8.86 11.93 14.87
N GLY A 36 8.05 12.50 15.76
CA GLY A 36 6.61 12.51 15.63
C GLY A 36 6.30 13.30 14.37
N VAL A 37 6.26 12.63 13.22
CA VAL A 37 5.61 13.17 12.04
C VAL A 37 4.12 13.19 12.38
N HIS A 38 3.69 14.22 13.11
CA HIS A 38 2.30 14.66 13.11
C HIS A 38 2.00 15.09 11.67
N HIS A 39 1.70 14.12 10.80
CA HIS A 39 1.11 14.40 9.52
C HIS A 39 -0.18 15.16 9.83
N ASP A 40 -0.27 16.40 9.37
CA ASP A 40 -1.54 17.14 9.39
C ASP A 40 -2.48 16.44 8.39
N GLU A 41 -3.18 15.42 8.88
CA GLU A 41 -4.12 14.59 8.12
C GLU A 41 -5.20 15.45 7.46
N GLY A 42 -5.61 16.54 8.14
CA GLY A 42 -6.56 17.53 7.62
C GLY A 42 -6.03 18.24 6.38
N ARG A 43 -4.81 18.78 6.43
CA ARG A 43 -4.17 19.42 5.27
C ARG A 43 -3.91 18.43 4.13
N MET A 44 -3.59 17.17 4.43
CA MET A 44 -3.44 16.14 3.40
C MET A 44 -4.78 15.83 2.71
N HIS A 45 -5.83 15.63 3.49
CA HIS A 45 -7.17 15.35 2.96
C HIS A 45 -7.67 16.49 2.07
N GLU A 46 -7.52 17.74 2.52
CA GLU A 46 -7.93 18.92 1.76
C GLU A 46 -7.18 19.01 0.41
N ARG A 47 -5.86 18.79 0.41
CA ARG A 47 -5.06 18.77 -0.82
C ARG A 47 -5.53 17.66 -1.77
N MET A 48 -5.75 16.46 -1.26
CA MET A 48 -6.24 15.33 -2.06
C MET A 48 -7.60 15.63 -2.71
N THR A 49 -8.54 16.19 -1.95
CA THR A 49 -9.87 16.56 -2.44
C THR A 49 -9.77 17.63 -3.54
N LYS A 50 -8.98 18.70 -3.32
CA LYS A 50 -8.74 19.73 -4.34
C LYS A 50 -8.13 19.18 -5.63
N HIS A 51 -7.13 18.31 -5.51
CA HIS A 51 -6.52 17.65 -6.68
C HIS A 51 -7.49 16.71 -7.40
N TRP A 52 -8.38 16.04 -6.66
CA TRP A 52 -9.41 15.20 -7.24
C TRP A 52 -10.45 16.03 -8.00
N ASP A 53 -10.99 17.08 -7.39
CA ASP A 53 -11.98 17.98 -8.02
C ASP A 53 -11.42 18.62 -9.30
N LYS A 54 -10.16 19.07 -9.26
CA LYS A 54 -9.47 19.61 -10.44
C LYS A 54 -9.40 18.59 -11.57
N ARG A 55 -8.97 17.35 -11.27
CA ARG A 55 -8.90 16.28 -12.27
C ARG A 55 -10.26 15.92 -12.85
N GLN A 56 -11.32 15.88 -12.04
CA GLN A 56 -12.66 15.61 -12.55
C GLN A 56 -13.13 16.72 -13.50
N THR A 57 -12.87 17.98 -13.14
CA THR A 57 -13.23 19.14 -13.98
C THR A 57 -12.50 19.12 -15.32
N GLU A 58 -11.19 18.87 -15.30
CA GLU A 58 -10.35 18.76 -16.51
C GLU A 58 -10.77 17.58 -17.40
N LEU A 59 -11.02 16.41 -16.80
CA LEU A 59 -11.49 15.23 -17.53
C LEU A 59 -12.84 15.48 -18.19
N LYS A 60 -13.80 16.05 -17.45
CA LYS A 60 -15.13 16.38 -18.00
C LYS A 60 -15.04 17.30 -19.20
N ALA A 61 -14.20 18.35 -19.10
CA ALA A 61 -13.99 19.30 -20.18
C ALA A 61 -13.42 18.61 -21.44
N LYS A 62 -12.42 17.74 -21.27
CA LYS A 62 -11.80 16.99 -22.38
C LYS A 62 -12.73 15.97 -23.03
N LEU A 63 -13.64 15.37 -22.25
CA LEU A 63 -14.59 14.39 -22.77
C LEU A 63 -15.70 15.02 -23.63
N HIS A 64 -15.91 16.34 -23.56
CA HIS A 64 -16.97 17.03 -24.30
C HIS A 64 -18.31 16.28 -24.24
N LEU A 65 -18.76 15.97 -23.02
CA LEU A 65 -19.95 15.14 -22.80
C LEU A 65 -21.20 15.79 -23.39
N ALA A 66 -22.03 14.97 -24.04
CA ALA A 66 -23.36 15.39 -24.47
C ALA A 66 -24.29 15.57 -23.24
N PRO A 67 -25.33 16.41 -23.32
CA PRO A 67 -26.28 16.59 -22.22
C PRO A 67 -26.91 15.28 -21.72
N SER A 68 -27.09 14.29 -22.62
CA SER A 68 -27.60 12.97 -22.27
C SER A 68 -26.64 12.10 -21.43
N GLN A 69 -25.35 12.41 -21.42
CA GLN A 69 -24.31 11.68 -20.68
C GLN A 69 -24.06 12.26 -19.27
N GLU A 70 -24.55 13.47 -19.00
CA GLU A 70 -24.40 14.17 -17.72
C GLU A 70 -24.88 13.37 -16.48
N PRO A 71 -26.02 12.66 -16.52
CA PRO A 71 -26.44 11.83 -15.39
C PRO A 71 -25.44 10.71 -15.06
N ALA A 72 -24.82 10.12 -16.07
CA ALA A 72 -23.85 9.06 -15.90
C ALA A 72 -22.51 9.57 -15.38
N TRP A 73 -22.08 10.74 -15.85
CA TRP A 73 -20.93 11.45 -15.30
C TRP A 73 -21.11 11.74 -13.80
N ASN A 74 -22.28 12.25 -13.40
CA ASN A 74 -22.54 12.55 -11.99
C ASN A 74 -22.50 11.27 -11.13
N THR A 75 -23.07 10.17 -11.63
CA THR A 75 -23.00 8.86 -10.95
C THR A 75 -21.56 8.38 -10.81
N PHE A 76 -20.77 8.50 -11.88
CA PHE A 76 -19.34 8.18 -11.87
C PHE A 76 -18.57 8.97 -10.82
N VAL A 77 -18.69 10.30 -10.85
CA VAL A 77 -17.97 11.19 -9.92
C VAL A 77 -18.34 10.87 -8.46
N GLN A 78 -19.62 10.65 -8.15
CA GLN A 78 -20.03 10.30 -6.78
C GLN A 78 -19.47 8.94 -6.35
N GLY A 79 -19.51 7.92 -7.21
CA GLY A 79 -18.98 6.59 -6.89
C GLY A 79 -17.45 6.52 -6.81
N MET A 80 -16.74 7.57 -7.26
CA MET A 80 -15.29 7.65 -7.22
C MET A 80 -14.74 8.49 -6.06
N LYS A 81 -15.59 9.12 -5.24
CA LYS A 81 -15.18 9.87 -4.06
C LYS A 81 -14.52 8.97 -3.03
N VAL A 82 -13.55 9.53 -2.31
CA VAL A 82 -12.99 8.87 -1.12
C VAL A 82 -14.07 8.89 -0.03
N PRO A 83 -14.39 7.76 0.60
CA PRO A 83 -15.39 7.71 1.66
C PRO A 83 -14.97 8.59 2.84
N ALA A 84 -15.93 9.31 3.42
CA ALA A 84 -15.69 10.20 4.56
C ALA A 84 -15.28 9.45 5.82
N LYS A 85 -15.65 8.17 5.92
CA LYS A 85 -15.21 7.26 6.98
C LYS A 85 -14.07 6.39 6.46
N PRO A 86 -13.00 6.17 7.25
CA PRO A 86 -11.96 5.23 6.89
C PRO A 86 -12.54 3.85 6.57
N LEU A 87 -12.09 3.25 5.46
CA LEU A 87 -12.45 1.87 5.09
C LEU A 87 -11.82 0.85 6.03
N ALA A 88 -10.65 1.19 6.59
CA ALA A 88 -9.97 0.38 7.57
C ALA A 88 -10.36 0.82 8.98
N GLN A 89 -10.81 -0.15 9.78
CA GLN A 89 -11.03 0.03 11.20
C GLN A 89 -9.69 0.07 11.93
N SER A 90 -9.53 1.07 12.80
CA SER A 90 -8.42 1.11 13.75
C SER A 90 -8.64 0.09 14.86
N VAL A 91 -7.61 -0.67 15.21
CA VAL A 91 -7.66 -1.57 16.35
C VAL A 91 -7.40 -0.78 17.64
N ASP A 92 -8.29 -0.90 18.62
CA ASP A 92 -8.14 -0.32 19.95
C ASP A 92 -6.91 -0.91 20.65
N ARG A 93 -5.90 -0.05 20.89
CA ARG A 93 -4.62 -0.43 21.47
C ARG A 93 -4.74 -0.80 22.94
N ASP A 94 -5.63 -0.15 23.69
CA ASP A 94 -5.84 -0.43 25.11
C ASP A 94 -6.57 -1.77 25.29
N ALA A 95 -7.50 -2.08 24.38
CA ALA A 95 -8.12 -3.40 24.34
C ALA A 95 -7.13 -4.51 24.00
N LEU A 96 -6.15 -4.27 23.10
CA LEU A 96 -5.10 -5.25 22.80
C LEU A 96 -4.12 -5.46 23.96
N ALA A 97 -3.83 -4.42 24.74
CA ALA A 97 -2.92 -4.50 25.89
C ALA A 97 -3.43 -5.43 26.98
N LYS A 98 -4.75 -5.60 27.09
CA LYS A 98 -5.42 -6.51 28.05
C LYS A 98 -5.42 -7.98 27.61
N LEU A 99 -5.02 -8.28 26.37
CA LEU A 99 -4.97 -9.63 25.81
C LEU A 99 -3.56 -10.21 25.93
N ASN A 100 -3.49 -11.53 26.10
CA ASN A 100 -2.23 -12.26 25.96
C ASN A 100 -1.75 -12.27 24.49
N THR A 101 -0.52 -12.71 24.25
CA THR A 101 0.09 -12.64 22.91
C THR A 101 -0.68 -13.43 21.85
N PRO A 102 -1.08 -14.70 22.07
CA PRO A 102 -1.91 -15.43 21.10
C PRO A 102 -3.23 -14.74 20.76
N GLU A 103 -3.99 -14.30 21.76
CA GLU A 103 -5.28 -13.61 21.58
C GLU A 103 -5.10 -12.28 20.83
N ARG A 104 -4.02 -11.56 21.12
CA ARG A 104 -3.68 -10.33 20.42
C ARG A 104 -3.42 -10.58 18.94
N MET A 105 -2.68 -11.63 18.61
CA MET A 105 -2.41 -12.02 17.22
C MET A 105 -3.71 -12.36 16.49
N GLU A 106 -4.58 -13.15 17.11
CA GLU A 106 -5.88 -13.51 16.54
C GLU A 106 -6.75 -12.26 16.27
N LYS A 107 -6.84 -11.35 17.24
CA LYS A 107 -7.61 -10.10 17.08
C LYS A 107 -7.05 -9.19 16.00
N MET A 108 -5.71 -9.11 15.87
CA MET A 108 -5.07 -8.34 14.81
C MET A 108 -5.32 -8.95 13.43
N ASN A 109 -5.26 -10.29 13.31
CA ASN A 109 -5.55 -10.99 12.07
C ASN A 109 -7.01 -10.78 11.64
N ALA A 110 -7.97 -10.93 12.57
CA ALA A 110 -9.38 -10.70 12.29
C ALA A 110 -9.64 -9.25 11.81
N ALA A 111 -9.02 -8.26 12.46
CA ALA A 111 -9.14 -6.86 12.02
C ALA A 111 -8.50 -6.64 10.63
N HIS A 112 -7.37 -7.29 10.34
CA HIS A 112 -6.73 -7.23 9.03
C HIS A 112 -7.62 -7.81 7.94
N GLU A 113 -8.20 -8.99 8.16
CA GLU A 113 -9.12 -9.64 7.22
C GLU A 113 -10.36 -8.79 6.95
N ALA A 114 -10.97 -8.23 8.01
CA ALA A 114 -12.12 -7.33 7.89
C ALA A 114 -11.78 -6.07 7.06
N ASN A 115 -10.61 -5.48 7.30
CA ASN A 115 -10.13 -4.32 6.55
C ASN A 115 -9.88 -4.66 5.08
N LEU A 116 -9.28 -5.82 4.80
CA LEU A 116 -9.04 -6.29 3.43
C LEU A 116 -10.36 -6.50 2.68
N ALA A 117 -11.35 -7.13 3.32
CA ALA A 117 -12.67 -7.35 2.75
C ALA A 117 -13.37 -6.02 2.43
N ALA A 118 -13.33 -5.05 3.34
CA ALA A 118 -13.90 -3.71 3.13
C ALA A 118 -13.22 -2.98 1.95
N MET A 119 -11.89 -3.04 1.86
CA MET A 119 -11.14 -2.47 0.74
C MET A 119 -11.49 -3.14 -0.58
N GLN A 120 -11.62 -4.47 -0.61
CA GLN A 120 -11.98 -5.23 -1.81
C GLN A 120 -13.38 -4.86 -2.31
N ALA A 121 -14.35 -4.76 -1.40
CA ALA A 121 -15.71 -4.33 -1.74
C ALA A 121 -15.72 -2.93 -2.36
N HIS A 122 -14.95 -1.98 -1.79
CA HIS A 122 -14.84 -0.64 -2.31
C HIS A 122 -14.17 -0.58 -3.70
N ILE A 123 -13.10 -1.35 -3.93
CA ILE A 123 -12.46 -1.45 -5.24
C ILE A 123 -13.42 -2.01 -6.29
N LYS A 124 -14.20 -3.04 -5.92
CA LYS A 124 -15.22 -3.63 -6.81
C LYS A 124 -16.27 -2.59 -7.21
N GLN A 125 -16.81 -1.84 -6.24
CA GLN A 125 -17.78 -0.77 -6.51
C GLN A 125 -17.21 0.30 -7.47
N ARG A 126 -15.98 0.75 -7.26
CA ARG A 126 -15.33 1.74 -8.13
C ARG A 126 -15.11 1.21 -9.55
N THR A 127 -14.72 -0.06 -9.66
CA THR A 127 -14.53 -0.74 -10.94
C THR A 127 -15.84 -0.83 -11.71
N GLU A 128 -16.92 -1.23 -11.04
CA GLU A 128 -18.26 -1.31 -11.64
C GLU A 128 -18.77 0.06 -12.07
N THR A 129 -18.62 1.08 -11.21
CA THR A 129 -18.97 2.46 -11.52
C THR A 129 -18.22 2.98 -12.76
N THR A 130 -16.92 2.72 -12.83
CA THR A 130 -16.08 3.09 -13.98
C THR A 130 -16.53 2.38 -15.24
N ARG A 131 -16.77 1.05 -15.18
CA ARG A 131 -17.24 0.26 -16.32
C ARG A 131 -18.57 0.77 -16.85
N THR A 132 -19.53 1.05 -15.97
CA THR A 132 -20.84 1.58 -16.37
C THR A 132 -20.73 2.92 -17.07
N PHE A 133 -19.91 3.85 -16.56
CA PHE A 133 -19.69 5.13 -17.21
C PHE A 133 -18.97 4.99 -18.55
N TYR A 134 -17.91 4.20 -18.61
CA TYR A 134 -17.12 3.95 -19.82
C TYR A 134 -17.96 3.38 -20.97
N ASN A 135 -18.92 2.51 -20.67
CA ASN A 135 -19.85 1.95 -21.65
C ASN A 135 -20.83 2.98 -22.24
N GLN A 136 -20.98 4.16 -21.63
CA GLN A 136 -21.80 5.26 -22.16
C GLN A 136 -21.00 6.29 -22.97
N LEU A 137 -19.67 6.16 -22.99
CA LEU A 137 -18.81 7.01 -23.78
C LEU A 137 -18.77 6.55 -25.25
N SER A 138 -18.63 7.50 -26.17
CA SER A 138 -18.29 7.18 -27.56
C SER A 138 -16.86 6.62 -27.65
N VAL A 139 -16.52 5.99 -28.78
CA VAL A 139 -15.17 5.45 -29.01
C VAL A 139 -14.09 6.55 -28.89
N GLU A 140 -14.38 7.77 -29.32
CA GLU A 140 -13.44 8.89 -29.19
C GLU A 140 -13.28 9.34 -27.74
N GLN A 141 -14.39 9.43 -27.00
CA GLN A 141 -14.37 9.77 -25.58
C GLN A 141 -13.67 8.71 -24.73
N GLN A 142 -13.83 7.43 -25.07
CA GLN A 142 -13.12 6.32 -24.44
C GLN A 142 -11.61 6.48 -24.56
N LYS A 143 -11.09 6.82 -25.76
CA LYS A 143 -9.65 7.10 -25.95
C LYS A 143 -9.15 8.24 -25.07
N VAL A 144 -9.93 9.32 -24.95
CA VAL A 144 -9.61 10.45 -24.05
C VAL A 144 -9.60 9.99 -22.60
N PHE A 145 -10.63 9.23 -22.18
CA PHE A 145 -10.72 8.70 -20.83
C PHE A 145 -9.50 7.82 -20.49
N ASP A 146 -9.12 6.92 -21.39
CA ASP A 146 -7.96 6.04 -21.21
C ASP A 146 -6.67 6.85 -21.05
N ALA A 147 -6.43 7.82 -21.94
CA ALA A 147 -5.22 8.65 -21.90
C ALA A 147 -5.11 9.49 -20.62
N GLU A 148 -6.23 10.00 -20.12
CA GLU A 148 -6.30 10.91 -18.97
C GLU A 148 -6.36 10.19 -17.62
N THR A 149 -6.77 8.92 -17.59
CA THR A 149 -6.90 8.15 -16.35
C THR A 149 -5.72 7.20 -16.07
N LEU A 150 -4.75 7.13 -16.99
CA LEU A 150 -3.49 6.43 -16.75
C LEU A 150 -2.78 6.97 -15.49
N PRO A 151 -2.23 6.09 -14.63
CA PRO A 151 -1.40 6.53 -13.53
C PRO A 151 -0.23 7.40 -14.00
N GLU A 152 0.06 8.47 -13.26
CA GLU A 152 1.08 9.46 -13.64
C GLU A 152 2.47 8.86 -13.87
N HIS A 153 2.82 7.82 -13.11
CA HIS A 153 4.06 7.06 -13.29
C HIS A 153 4.12 6.30 -14.63
N SER A 154 2.97 5.86 -15.14
CA SER A 154 2.84 5.20 -16.45
C SER A 154 2.98 6.21 -17.60
N ARG A 155 2.64 7.48 -17.36
CA ARG A 155 2.77 8.57 -18.34
C ARG A 155 4.22 8.98 -18.60
N TRP A 156 5.10 8.81 -17.62
CA TRP A 156 6.52 9.17 -17.70
C TRP A 156 7.40 8.14 -18.43
N LYS A 157 7.02 6.84 -18.39
CA LYS A 157 7.81 5.77 -19.06
C LYS A 157 7.74 5.79 -20.60
N GLY A 158 6.83 6.55 -21.20
CA GLY A 158 6.70 6.69 -22.67
C GLY A 158 7.50 7.84 -23.29
N LYS A 159 8.23 8.63 -22.48
CA LYS A 159 9.07 9.77 -22.91
C LYS A 159 10.56 9.42 -22.74
N ARG A 160 11.02 8.37 -23.42
CA ARG A 160 12.45 8.14 -23.64
C ARG A 160 12.65 8.14 -25.15
N ASP A 161 13.19 9.25 -25.64
CA ASP A 161 13.56 9.46 -27.04
C ASP A 161 14.57 8.41 -27.52
#